data_AF-A0A6S7LHE3-F1
#
_entry.id   AF-A0A6S7LHE3-F1
#
_cell.length_a   1.000
_cell.length_b   1.000
_cell.length_c   1.000
_cell.angle_alpha   90.00
_cell.angle_beta   90.00
_cell.angle_gamma   90.00
#
_symmetry.space_group_name_H-M   'P 1'
#
loop_
_entity.id
_entity.type
_entity.pdbx_description
1 polymer ?
#
loop_
_entity_poly.entity_id
_entity_poly.type
_entity_poly.pdbx_seq_one_letter_code
_entity_poly.pdbx_strand_id
1 'polypeptide(L)'
;MCGDGTIRNSKASHNCITPDKDGIGNLKSTYCDVYPAIPDYQKWRYGRSKTFVDRGGIQQEARQIINVKSGACMDVNGRDGNGDISAYFCQNMGDQYFYFRSRGKLLGYGRLQVQKSGYCLDVEGNQGRGNVLIYNCEHAADQYFKFYKNGELVNKKSGLCVDIKGNNGYGDISMHACKDLPDQMWTRPHHYCHGDYCSFRSKKSGQCIDVSGSRANRGSNVGSYKCDGAPDQRFRFIY
;
A
#
# COMPACT_ATOMS: atom_id res chain seq x y z
N MET A 1 -12.17 -5.08 -11.54
CA MET A 1 -13.05 -4.91 -12.72
C MET A 1 -14.46 -4.69 -12.22
N CYS A 2 -15.21 -3.77 -12.81
CA CYS A 2 -16.62 -3.56 -12.48
C CYS A 2 -17.45 -4.75 -12.97
N GLY A 3 -18.62 -4.99 -12.36
CA GLY A 3 -19.51 -6.10 -12.75
C GLY A 3 -20.08 -5.98 -14.17
N ASP A 4 -20.03 -4.77 -14.74
CA ASP A 4 -20.41 -4.47 -16.13
C ASP A 4 -19.29 -4.74 -17.16
N GLY A 5 -18.14 -5.26 -16.72
CA GLY A 5 -16.96 -5.53 -17.55
C GLY A 5 -16.02 -4.34 -17.73
N THR A 6 -16.37 -3.15 -17.26
CA THR A 6 -15.47 -1.98 -17.38
C THR A 6 -14.35 -2.01 -16.34
N ILE A 7 -13.28 -1.24 -16.59
CA ILE A 7 -12.26 -0.92 -15.58
C ILE A 7 -12.28 0.59 -15.38
N ARG A 8 -12.43 1.03 -14.14
CA ARG A 8 -12.57 2.45 -13.76
C ARG A 8 -11.66 2.80 -12.59
N ASN A 9 -11.60 4.09 -12.22
CA ASN A 9 -10.82 4.57 -11.08
C ASN A 9 -11.67 5.44 -10.14
N SER A 10 -11.20 5.65 -8.90
CA SER A 10 -11.95 6.37 -7.86
C SER A 10 -11.94 7.90 -8.00
N LYS A 11 -11.05 8.47 -8.82
CA LYS A 11 -10.92 9.93 -9.00
C LYS A 11 -11.83 10.44 -10.12
N ALA A 12 -11.96 9.66 -11.19
CA ALA A 12 -12.84 9.92 -12.33
C ALA A 12 -13.72 8.68 -12.55
N SER A 13 -14.73 8.50 -11.69
CA SER A 13 -15.60 7.32 -11.67
C SER A 13 -16.47 7.12 -12.92
N HIS A 14 -16.63 8.18 -13.72
CA HIS A 14 -17.32 8.17 -15.01
C HIS A 14 -16.40 7.82 -16.19
N ASN A 15 -15.09 7.61 -15.95
CA ASN A 15 -14.15 7.18 -16.99
C ASN A 15 -13.90 5.67 -16.95
N CYS A 16 -13.66 5.12 -18.13
CA CYS A 16 -13.33 3.74 -18.43
C CYS A 16 -11.93 3.66 -19.04
N ILE A 17 -11.18 2.62 -18.68
CA ILE A 17 -9.93 2.27 -19.38
C ILE A 17 -10.30 1.74 -20.76
N THR A 18 -9.91 2.49 -21.78
CA THR A 18 -10.43 2.37 -23.15
C THR A 18 -9.26 2.35 -24.14
N PRO A 19 -9.15 1.34 -25.02
CA PRO A 19 -8.29 1.35 -26.20
C PRO A 19 -8.96 2.14 -27.34
N ASP A 20 -8.41 2.06 -28.56
CA ASP A 20 -9.11 2.55 -29.74
C ASP A 20 -10.38 1.70 -30.03
N LYS A 21 -11.28 2.21 -30.89
CA LYS A 21 -12.63 1.63 -31.08
C LYS A 21 -12.63 0.21 -31.68
N ASP A 22 -11.54 -0.20 -32.30
CA ASP A 22 -11.30 -1.57 -32.78
C ASP A 22 -10.87 -2.53 -31.66
N GLY A 23 -10.62 -2.02 -30.45
CA GLY A 23 -10.24 -2.79 -29.27
C GLY A 23 -8.73 -3.02 -29.13
N ILE A 24 -7.89 -2.35 -29.93
CA ILE A 24 -6.42 -2.43 -29.85
C ILE A 24 -5.81 -1.03 -29.62
N GLY A 25 -4.50 -0.96 -29.39
CA GLY A 25 -3.78 0.31 -29.24
C GLY A 25 -3.72 0.82 -27.80
N ASN A 26 -3.25 2.06 -27.63
CA ASN A 26 -2.92 2.62 -26.32
C ASN A 26 -4.14 2.77 -25.41
N LEU A 27 -3.99 2.42 -24.13
CA LEU A 27 -5.08 2.54 -23.17
C LEU A 27 -5.11 3.93 -22.55
N LYS A 28 -6.30 4.52 -22.50
CA LYS A 28 -6.55 5.83 -21.88
C LYS A 28 -7.75 5.75 -20.94
N SER A 29 -7.77 6.62 -19.93
CA SER A 29 -8.93 6.81 -19.06
C SER A 29 -9.86 7.86 -19.66
N THR A 30 -10.81 7.45 -20.49
CA THR A 30 -11.78 8.32 -21.20
C THR A 30 -13.20 8.09 -20.70
N TYR A 31 -14.18 8.91 -21.09
CA TYR A 31 -15.57 8.71 -20.71
C TYR A 31 -16.09 7.31 -21.07
N CYS A 32 -16.86 6.70 -20.18
CA CYS A 32 -17.61 5.49 -20.49
C CYS A 32 -18.81 5.82 -21.39
N ASP A 33 -18.90 5.18 -22.55
CA ASP A 33 -20.11 5.18 -23.37
C ASP A 33 -21.12 4.24 -22.69
N VAL A 34 -22.31 4.75 -22.35
CA VAL A 34 -23.33 3.98 -21.60
C VAL A 34 -24.64 3.81 -22.35
N TYR A 35 -24.82 4.53 -23.47
CA TYR A 35 -26.02 4.47 -24.31
C TYR A 35 -25.64 4.15 -25.77
N PRO A 36 -26.37 3.25 -26.46
CA PRO A 36 -27.51 2.46 -25.96
C PRO A 36 -27.08 1.33 -25.00
N ALA A 37 -25.79 0.95 -25.03
CA ALA A 37 -25.16 0.04 -24.08
C ALA A 37 -23.65 0.32 -24.08
N ILE A 38 -22.94 -0.20 -23.07
CA ILE A 38 -21.48 -0.13 -23.02
C ILE A 38 -20.91 -0.93 -24.20
N PRO A 39 -20.08 -0.34 -25.07
CA PRO A 39 -19.51 -1.02 -26.22
C PRO A 39 -18.42 -2.01 -25.78
N ASP A 40 -18.24 -3.08 -26.55
CA ASP A 40 -17.31 -4.15 -26.17
C ASP A 40 -15.85 -3.72 -26.16
N TYR A 41 -15.47 -2.64 -26.85
CA TYR A 41 -14.11 -2.10 -26.77
C TYR A 41 -13.81 -1.45 -25.41
N GLN A 42 -14.83 -1.06 -24.62
CA GLN A 42 -14.67 -0.59 -23.24
C GLN A 42 -14.86 -1.69 -22.19
N LYS A 43 -15.14 -2.92 -22.63
CA LYS A 43 -15.29 -4.08 -21.74
C LYS A 43 -14.04 -4.94 -21.77
N TRP A 44 -13.77 -5.52 -20.61
CA TRP A 44 -12.67 -6.41 -20.35
C TRP A 44 -13.19 -7.68 -19.68
N ARG A 45 -12.44 -8.77 -19.82
CA ARG A 45 -12.69 -10.03 -19.11
C ARG A 45 -11.39 -10.62 -18.62
N TYR A 46 -11.44 -11.43 -17.58
CA TYR A 46 -10.27 -12.16 -17.13
C TYR A 46 -9.96 -13.35 -18.05
N GLY A 47 -8.68 -13.54 -18.33
CA GLY A 47 -8.13 -14.71 -19.04
C GLY A 47 -7.41 -15.67 -18.08
N ARG A 48 -6.28 -16.21 -18.54
CA ARG A 48 -5.42 -17.09 -17.73
C ARG A 48 -4.93 -16.38 -16.47
N SER A 49 -4.67 -17.15 -15.42
CA SER A 49 -4.12 -16.62 -14.17
C SER A 49 -2.81 -17.30 -13.77
N LYS A 50 -2.01 -16.56 -12.98
CA LYS A 50 -0.78 -17.00 -12.34
C LYS A 50 -0.82 -16.53 -10.90
N THR A 51 -0.56 -17.42 -9.96
CA THR A 51 -0.47 -17.09 -8.54
C THR A 51 0.99 -17.00 -8.11
N PHE A 52 1.30 -16.07 -7.21
CA PHE A 52 2.63 -15.92 -6.62
C PHE A 52 2.52 -15.34 -5.21
N VAL A 53 3.60 -15.38 -4.44
CA VAL A 53 3.68 -14.73 -3.13
C VAL A 53 4.58 -13.49 -3.28
N ASP A 54 4.06 -12.32 -2.92
CA ASP A 54 4.82 -11.07 -2.98
C ASP A 54 5.82 -10.92 -1.81
N ARG A 55 6.58 -9.81 -1.79
CA ARG A 55 7.56 -9.54 -0.72
C ARG A 55 6.90 -9.31 0.64
N GLY A 56 5.63 -8.93 0.64
CA GLY A 56 4.78 -8.86 1.83
C GLY A 56 4.43 -10.22 2.42
N GLY A 57 4.65 -11.31 1.68
CA GLY A 57 4.22 -12.66 2.05
C GLY A 57 2.74 -12.90 1.78
N ILE A 58 2.14 -12.14 0.86
CA ILE A 58 0.72 -12.27 0.48
C ILE A 58 0.63 -13.01 -0.85
N GLN A 59 -0.24 -14.02 -0.91
CA GLN A 59 -0.59 -14.66 -2.16
C GLN A 59 -1.39 -13.68 -3.03
N GLN A 60 -0.85 -13.40 -4.22
CA GLN A 60 -1.45 -12.58 -5.25
C GLN A 60 -1.91 -13.45 -6.41
N GLU A 61 -2.87 -12.95 -7.19
CA GLU A 61 -3.30 -13.56 -8.43
C GLU A 61 -3.21 -12.54 -9.57
N ALA A 62 -2.27 -12.78 -10.48
CA ALA A 62 -2.16 -12.03 -11.72
C ALA A 62 -2.96 -12.71 -12.82
N ARG A 63 -3.65 -11.92 -13.63
CA ARG A 63 -4.54 -12.39 -14.69
C ARG A 63 -4.25 -11.64 -15.97
N GLN A 64 -4.44 -12.32 -17.10
CA GLN A 64 -4.67 -11.61 -18.36
C GLN A 64 -5.97 -10.81 -18.23
N ILE A 65 -5.93 -9.57 -18.71
CA ILE A 65 -7.11 -8.69 -18.82
C ILE A 65 -7.35 -8.52 -20.32
N ILE A 66 -8.40 -9.15 -20.84
CA ILE A 66 -8.61 -9.31 -22.28
C ILE A 66 -9.76 -8.41 -22.72
N ASN A 67 -9.53 -7.59 -23.74
CA ASN A 67 -10.55 -6.74 -24.33
C ASN A 67 -11.64 -7.60 -25.01
N VAL A 68 -12.90 -7.27 -24.79
CA VAL A 68 -14.02 -8.10 -25.30
C VAL A 68 -14.18 -7.93 -26.81
N LYS A 69 -13.90 -6.75 -27.38
CA LYS A 69 -14.05 -6.48 -28.82
C LYS A 69 -12.99 -7.21 -29.66
N SER A 70 -11.73 -7.06 -29.30
CA SER A 70 -10.59 -7.53 -30.11
C SER A 70 -10.04 -8.89 -29.68
N GLY A 71 -10.28 -9.30 -28.43
CA GLY A 71 -9.59 -10.43 -27.82
C GLY A 71 -8.12 -10.16 -27.48
N ALA A 72 -7.66 -8.91 -27.62
CA ALA A 72 -6.31 -8.48 -27.25
C ALA A 72 -6.14 -8.42 -25.73
N CYS A 73 -4.93 -8.68 -25.25
CA CYS A 73 -4.55 -8.57 -23.85
C CYS A 73 -4.13 -7.14 -23.53
N MET A 74 -4.48 -6.64 -22.35
CA MET A 74 -3.76 -5.55 -21.72
C MET A 74 -2.29 -5.95 -21.62
N ASP A 75 -1.41 -5.05 -22.04
CA ASP A 75 -0.01 -5.30 -22.35
C ASP A 75 0.81 -4.09 -21.93
N VAL A 76 1.98 -4.32 -21.33
CA VAL A 76 2.97 -3.26 -21.13
C VAL A 76 3.93 -3.29 -22.32
N ASN A 77 3.98 -2.20 -23.07
CA ASN A 77 4.79 -2.10 -24.28
C ASN A 77 6.25 -2.52 -24.01
N GLY A 78 6.72 -3.52 -24.75
CA GLY A 78 8.03 -4.13 -24.55
C GLY A 78 7.92 -5.49 -23.85
N ARG A 79 8.93 -5.86 -23.06
CA ARG A 79 8.94 -7.14 -22.31
C ARG A 79 9.39 -7.01 -20.85
N ASP A 80 9.86 -5.83 -20.46
CA ASP A 80 10.43 -5.58 -19.14
C ASP A 80 9.36 -5.31 -18.07
N GLY A 81 8.09 -5.22 -18.47
CA GLY A 81 6.98 -4.87 -17.59
C GLY A 81 6.99 -3.41 -17.13
N ASN A 82 7.72 -2.53 -17.83
CA ASN A 82 7.81 -1.10 -17.57
C ASN A 82 7.65 -0.30 -18.87
N GLY A 83 6.60 0.51 -18.96
CA GLY A 83 6.29 1.29 -20.16
C GLY A 83 4.81 1.68 -20.24
N ASP A 84 4.41 2.21 -21.39
CA ASP A 84 3.01 2.49 -21.70
C ASP A 84 2.19 1.21 -21.76
N ILE A 85 0.90 1.32 -21.44
CA ILE A 85 -0.03 0.19 -21.47
C ILE A 85 -0.89 0.27 -22.73
N SER A 86 -0.96 -0.82 -23.49
CA SER A 86 -1.77 -0.96 -24.69
C SER A 86 -2.63 -2.23 -24.66
N ALA A 87 -3.56 -2.36 -25.61
CA ALA A 87 -4.20 -3.62 -25.94
C ALA A 87 -3.46 -4.24 -27.14
N TYR A 88 -2.79 -5.37 -26.90
CA TYR A 88 -1.94 -6.05 -27.87
C TYR A 88 -2.20 -7.56 -27.90
N PHE A 89 -1.67 -8.26 -28.90
CA PHE A 89 -1.98 -9.69 -29.05
C PHE A 89 -1.45 -10.51 -27.85
N CYS A 90 -2.25 -11.47 -27.39
CA CYS A 90 -1.91 -12.26 -26.22
C CYS A 90 -0.77 -13.24 -26.52
N GLN A 91 0.40 -13.02 -25.90
CA GLN A 91 1.63 -13.81 -26.05
C GLN A 91 1.96 -14.68 -24.84
N ASN A 92 1.18 -14.58 -23.75
CA ASN A 92 1.44 -15.25 -22.47
C ASN A 92 2.74 -14.82 -21.76
N MET A 93 3.32 -13.69 -22.17
CA MET A 93 4.49 -13.07 -21.52
C MET A 93 4.10 -12.48 -20.16
N GLY A 94 5.09 -12.25 -19.29
CA GLY A 94 4.86 -11.82 -17.90
C GLY A 94 4.23 -10.42 -17.79
N ASP A 95 4.63 -9.52 -18.68
CA ASP A 95 4.17 -8.14 -18.87
C ASP A 95 2.68 -8.03 -19.28
N GLN A 96 2.04 -9.14 -19.69
CA GLN A 96 0.61 -9.21 -19.99
C GLN A 96 -0.26 -9.74 -18.82
N TYR A 97 0.32 -9.90 -17.63
CA TYR A 97 -0.40 -10.34 -16.44
C TYR A 97 -0.43 -9.23 -15.40
N PHE A 98 -1.64 -8.80 -15.05
CA PHE A 98 -1.89 -7.71 -14.10
C PHE A 98 -2.59 -8.27 -12.86
N TYR A 99 -2.29 -7.71 -11.70
CA TYR A 99 -2.97 -8.06 -10.45
C TYR A 99 -3.38 -6.82 -9.68
N PHE A 100 -4.52 -6.89 -9.01
CA PHE A 100 -4.92 -5.89 -8.02
C PHE A 100 -4.27 -6.28 -6.69
N ARG A 101 -3.22 -5.55 -6.29
CA ARG A 101 -2.43 -5.92 -5.09
C ARG A 101 -3.30 -5.99 -3.84
N SER A 102 -3.32 -7.16 -3.21
CA SER A 102 -3.87 -7.36 -1.87
C SER A 102 -2.81 -7.06 -0.81
N ARG A 103 -3.18 -6.35 0.26
CA ARG A 103 -2.33 -6.21 1.46
C ARG A 103 -2.54 -7.35 2.46
N GLY A 104 -3.46 -8.28 2.16
CA GLY A 104 -3.98 -9.26 3.09
C GLY A 104 -4.88 -8.65 4.16
N LYS A 105 -5.15 -9.43 5.22
CA LYS A 105 -6.06 -9.05 6.31
C LYS A 105 -5.61 -7.75 7.00
N LEU A 106 -6.57 -6.89 7.34
CA LEU A 106 -6.36 -5.78 8.27
C LEU A 106 -6.15 -6.35 9.69
N LEU A 107 -4.97 -6.12 10.26
CA LEU A 107 -4.57 -6.63 11.58
C LEU A 107 -4.81 -5.63 12.70
N GLY A 108 -4.79 -4.34 12.39
CA GLY A 108 -5.03 -3.27 13.36
C GLY A 108 -5.43 -1.98 12.68
N TYR A 109 -6.21 -1.17 13.39
CA TYR A 109 -6.60 0.17 12.97
C TYR A 109 -6.76 1.04 14.21
N GLY A 110 -6.29 2.28 14.15
CA GLY A 110 -6.38 3.23 15.26
C GLY A 110 -5.16 4.11 15.33
N ARG A 111 -5.07 4.86 16.43
CA ARG A 111 -3.88 5.63 16.79
C ARG A 111 -2.92 4.74 17.56
N LEU A 112 -1.62 5.00 17.46
CA LEU A 112 -0.60 4.20 18.14
C LEU A 112 -0.08 4.95 19.35
N GLN A 113 -0.55 4.57 20.55
CA GLN A 113 -0.12 5.18 21.79
C GLN A 113 1.17 4.52 22.29
N VAL A 114 2.22 5.30 22.55
CA VAL A 114 3.48 4.82 23.13
C VAL A 114 3.29 4.51 24.61
N GLN A 115 3.83 3.37 25.08
CA GLN A 115 3.67 2.92 26.46
C GLN A 115 4.33 3.87 27.46
N LYS A 116 5.48 4.45 27.09
CA LYS A 116 6.29 5.25 28.01
C LYS A 116 5.59 6.51 28.52
N SER A 117 4.95 7.27 27.63
CA SER A 117 4.41 8.60 27.93
C SER A 117 2.90 8.72 27.73
N GLY A 118 2.26 7.75 27.05
CA GLY A 118 0.84 7.84 26.72
C GLY A 118 0.52 8.79 25.57
N TYR A 119 1.52 9.38 24.92
CA TYR A 119 1.38 10.13 23.68
C TYR A 119 1.21 9.22 22.47
N CYS A 120 0.88 9.80 21.32
CA CYS A 120 0.58 9.07 20.09
C CYS A 120 1.65 9.29 19.02
N LEU A 121 1.83 8.26 18.20
CA LEU A 121 2.53 8.36 16.92
C LEU A 121 1.78 9.34 16.02
N ASP A 122 2.50 10.33 15.52
CA ASP A 122 1.97 11.50 14.84
C ASP A 122 2.77 11.77 13.57
N VAL A 123 2.09 12.24 12.52
CA VAL A 123 2.76 12.71 11.31
C VAL A 123 2.73 14.23 11.34
N GLU A 124 3.90 14.85 11.27
CA GLU A 124 4.04 16.29 11.36
C GLU A 124 3.05 17.07 10.47
N GLY A 125 2.38 18.05 11.07
CA GLY A 125 1.31 18.80 10.42
C GLY A 125 -0.02 18.04 10.43
N ASN A 126 -0.80 18.14 9.34
CA ASN A 126 -2.14 17.52 9.26
C ASN A 126 -2.41 16.85 7.91
N GLN A 127 -1.39 16.75 7.06
CA GLN A 127 -1.51 16.20 5.70
C GLN A 127 -1.17 14.70 5.64
N GLY A 128 -0.70 14.12 6.74
CA GLY A 128 -0.21 12.73 6.77
C GLY A 128 1.02 12.53 5.88
N ARG A 129 1.84 13.58 5.70
CA ARG A 129 3.06 13.58 4.89
C ARG A 129 4.18 14.22 5.69
N GLY A 130 5.40 13.73 5.55
CA GLY A 130 6.56 14.26 6.25
C GLY A 130 7.02 13.37 7.39
N ASN A 131 7.64 13.98 8.39
CA ASN A 131 8.28 13.30 9.50
C ASN A 131 7.28 12.61 10.44
N VAL A 132 7.71 11.55 11.13
CA VAL A 132 6.92 10.90 12.19
C VAL A 132 7.53 11.21 13.55
N LEU A 133 6.70 11.60 14.51
CA LEU A 133 7.13 12.00 15.85
C LEU A 133 6.11 11.58 16.91
N ILE A 134 6.40 11.87 18.17
CA ILE A 134 5.47 11.67 19.28
C ILE A 134 4.74 12.97 19.62
N TYR A 135 3.41 12.93 19.69
CA TYR A 135 2.60 14.10 19.98
C TYR A 135 1.37 13.77 20.85
N ASN A 136 0.64 14.82 21.25
CA ASN A 136 -0.64 14.65 21.94
C ASN A 136 -1.56 13.73 21.11
N CYS A 137 -2.26 12.81 21.77
CA CYS A 137 -3.24 11.98 21.08
C CYS A 137 -4.45 12.82 20.69
N GLU A 138 -4.66 12.97 19.38
CA GLU A 138 -5.75 13.76 18.79
C GLU A 138 -6.67 12.85 17.98
N HIS A 139 -7.83 13.35 17.54
CA HIS A 139 -8.70 12.64 16.61
C HIS A 139 -8.42 12.99 15.13
N ALA A 140 -7.24 13.55 14.87
CA ALA A 140 -6.79 13.94 13.55
C ALA A 140 -6.44 12.72 12.68
N ALA A 141 -6.82 12.74 11.40
CA ALA A 141 -6.72 11.57 10.53
C ALA A 141 -5.28 11.14 10.23
N ASP A 142 -4.31 12.04 10.41
CA ASP A 142 -2.87 11.83 10.30
C ASP A 142 -2.28 11.03 11.48
N GLN A 143 -3.00 10.87 12.60
CA GLN A 143 -2.61 9.94 13.67
C GLN A 143 -3.24 8.54 13.53
N TYR A 144 -4.14 8.32 12.58
CA TYR A 144 -4.77 7.01 12.38
C TYR A 144 -3.99 6.17 11.37
N PHE A 145 -3.67 4.94 11.77
CA PHE A 145 -2.93 4.00 10.95
C PHE A 145 -3.69 2.69 10.77
N LYS A 146 -3.52 2.05 9.61
CA LYS A 146 -3.98 0.70 9.31
C LYS A 146 -2.77 -0.21 9.19
N PHE A 147 -2.71 -1.26 10.01
CA PHE A 147 -1.68 -2.28 9.94
C PHE A 147 -2.21 -3.51 9.20
N TYR A 148 -1.52 -3.93 8.14
CA TYR A 148 -1.94 -5.02 7.28
C TYR A 148 -1.05 -6.26 7.43
N LYS A 149 -1.56 -7.42 6.99
CA LYS A 149 -0.84 -8.70 7.05
C LYS A 149 0.48 -8.69 6.27
N ASN A 150 0.58 -7.93 5.19
CA ASN A 150 1.83 -7.74 4.45
C ASN A 150 2.92 -7.01 5.27
N GLY A 151 2.55 -6.37 6.37
CA GLY A 151 3.44 -5.62 7.26
C GLY A 151 3.39 -4.10 7.06
N GLU A 152 2.67 -3.59 6.05
CA GLU A 152 2.57 -2.14 5.87
C GLU A 152 1.72 -1.50 6.97
N LEU A 153 2.22 -0.40 7.50
CA LEU A 153 1.50 0.51 8.39
C LEU A 153 1.14 1.76 7.58
N VAL A 154 -0.14 1.92 7.26
CA VAL A 154 -0.62 2.92 6.28
C VAL A 154 -1.38 4.03 7.00
N ASN A 155 -0.99 5.27 6.75
CA ASN A 155 -1.64 6.43 7.31
C ASN A 155 -3.03 6.66 6.66
N LYS A 156 -4.04 6.95 7.48
CA LYS A 156 -5.43 7.14 7.03
C LYS A 156 -5.60 8.41 6.22
N LYS A 157 -4.91 9.51 6.56
CA LYS A 157 -5.04 10.80 5.88
C LYS A 157 -4.44 10.77 4.48
N SER A 158 -3.22 10.26 4.34
CA SER A 158 -2.47 10.35 3.07
C SER A 158 -2.47 9.06 2.25
N GLY A 159 -2.74 7.91 2.86
CA GLY A 159 -2.56 6.60 2.23
C GLY A 159 -1.10 6.18 2.03
N LEU A 160 -0.15 6.95 2.57
CA LEU A 160 1.29 6.65 2.55
C LEU A 160 1.65 5.62 3.61
N CYS A 161 2.81 4.99 3.45
CA CYS A 161 3.35 4.00 4.36
C CYS A 161 4.34 4.63 5.34
N VAL A 162 4.36 4.13 6.58
CA VAL A 162 5.42 4.40 7.55
C VAL A 162 6.69 3.71 7.07
N ASP A 163 7.70 4.52 6.78
CA ASP A 163 8.89 4.20 5.99
C ASP A 163 10.14 4.61 6.76
N ILE A 164 11.16 3.76 6.76
CA ILE A 164 12.50 4.13 7.25
C ILE A 164 13.23 4.77 6.07
N LYS A 165 13.69 6.02 6.22
CA LYS A 165 14.33 6.76 5.13
C LYS A 165 15.46 5.96 4.49
N GLY A 166 15.42 5.84 3.16
CA GLY A 166 16.33 4.99 2.39
C GLY A 166 15.82 3.55 2.31
N ASN A 167 16.68 2.61 1.96
CA ASN A 167 16.27 1.20 1.75
C ASN A 167 17.08 0.20 2.61
N ASN A 168 17.92 0.70 3.52
CA ASN A 168 18.79 -0.15 4.36
C ASN A 168 18.09 -0.60 5.66
N GLY A 169 16.97 0.04 6.02
CA GLY A 169 16.21 -0.26 7.24
C GLY A 169 16.78 0.37 8.52
N TYR A 170 17.60 1.41 8.40
CA TYR A 170 18.20 2.13 9.52
C TYR A 170 18.02 3.65 9.37
N GLY A 171 17.66 4.32 10.46
CA GLY A 171 17.52 5.78 10.50
C GLY A 171 16.10 6.24 10.77
N ASP A 172 15.83 7.47 10.37
CA ASP A 172 14.62 8.23 10.65
C ASP A 172 13.38 7.65 9.96
N ILE A 173 12.21 7.78 10.61
CA ILE A 173 10.94 7.28 10.08
C ILE A 173 10.08 8.43 9.58
N SER A 174 9.58 8.29 8.36
CA SER A 174 8.74 9.31 7.71
C SER A 174 7.64 8.66 6.87
N MET A 175 6.73 9.48 6.34
CA MET A 175 5.68 9.01 5.44
C MET A 175 6.17 9.03 3.99
N HIS A 176 6.16 7.87 3.33
CA HIS A 176 6.57 7.73 1.94
C HIS A 176 5.55 6.92 1.10
N ALA A 177 5.59 7.10 -0.23
CA ALA A 177 4.86 6.26 -1.16
C ALA A 177 5.20 4.78 -0.93
N CYS A 178 4.17 3.93 -0.84
CA CYS A 178 4.31 2.51 -0.61
C CYS A 178 4.93 1.81 -1.82
N LYS A 179 6.09 1.16 -1.67
CA LYS A 179 6.91 0.59 -2.76
C LYS A 179 7.10 -0.93 -2.69
N ASP A 180 6.35 -1.64 -1.84
CA ASP A 180 6.53 -3.08 -1.60
C ASP A 180 7.98 -3.46 -1.20
N LEU A 181 8.64 -2.56 -0.45
CA LEU A 181 10.00 -2.75 0.04
C LEU A 181 10.01 -3.15 1.53
N PRO A 182 10.95 -4.02 1.96
CA PRO A 182 10.97 -4.52 3.35
C PRO A 182 11.20 -3.45 4.42
N ASP A 183 11.79 -2.30 4.10
CA ASP A 183 11.99 -1.16 5.02
C ASP A 183 10.70 -0.43 5.38
N GLN A 184 9.63 -0.61 4.59
CA GLN A 184 8.27 -0.12 4.86
C GLN A 184 7.37 -1.18 5.51
N MET A 185 7.92 -2.37 5.82
CA MET A 185 7.17 -3.50 6.33
C MET A 185 7.60 -3.85 7.74
N TRP A 186 6.61 -4.07 8.59
CA TRP A 186 6.79 -4.27 10.01
C TRP A 186 6.20 -5.60 10.45
N THR A 187 6.85 -6.26 11.40
CA THR A 187 6.31 -7.38 12.15
C THR A 187 5.94 -6.92 13.54
N ARG A 188 4.94 -7.54 14.16
CA ARG A 188 4.52 -7.25 15.55
C ARG A 188 4.62 -8.53 16.39
N PRO A 189 5.85 -9.02 16.66
CA PRO A 189 6.08 -10.28 17.35
C PRO A 189 5.64 -10.24 18.83
N HIS A 190 4.98 -11.31 19.28
CA HIS A 190 4.45 -11.41 20.65
C HIS A 190 5.51 -11.29 21.76
N HIS A 191 6.73 -11.78 21.54
CA HIS A 191 7.80 -11.71 22.55
C HIS A 191 8.34 -10.28 22.80
N TYR A 192 7.96 -9.30 21.96
CA TYR A 192 8.22 -7.87 22.21
C TYR A 192 6.97 -7.13 22.73
N CYS A 193 5.97 -7.87 23.23
CA CYS A 193 4.77 -7.30 23.84
C CYS A 193 4.84 -7.27 25.37
N HIS A 194 4.20 -6.27 25.96
CA HIS A 194 3.89 -6.17 27.37
C HIS A 194 2.42 -5.76 27.53
N GLY A 195 1.55 -6.75 27.76
CA GLY A 195 0.11 -6.58 27.59
C GLY A 195 -0.22 -6.21 26.14
N ASP A 196 -1.06 -5.20 25.94
CA ASP A 196 -1.48 -4.76 24.60
C ASP A 196 -0.44 -3.91 23.86
N TYR A 197 0.62 -3.48 24.54
CA TYR A 197 1.70 -2.69 23.97
C TYR A 197 2.77 -3.60 23.36
N CYS A 198 3.07 -3.44 22.07
CA CYS A 198 4.07 -4.25 21.37
C CYS A 198 4.99 -3.39 20.52
N SER A 199 6.22 -3.86 20.29
CA SER A 199 7.11 -3.25 19.31
C SER A 199 6.74 -3.63 17.87
N PHE A 200 7.02 -2.72 16.95
CA PHE A 200 6.98 -2.95 15.51
C PHE A 200 8.40 -3.10 15.00
N ARG A 201 8.68 -4.21 14.34
CA ARG A 201 10.05 -4.61 13.97
C ARG A 201 10.20 -4.66 12.45
N SER A 202 11.12 -3.87 11.91
CA SER A 202 11.39 -3.77 10.48
C SER A 202 11.71 -5.14 9.89
N LYS A 203 11.05 -5.50 8.78
CA LYS A 203 11.39 -6.72 8.01
C LYS A 203 12.74 -6.59 7.31
N LYS A 204 13.28 -5.38 7.13
CA LYS A 204 14.58 -5.15 6.49
C LYS A 204 15.76 -5.35 7.45
N SER A 205 15.74 -4.69 8.59
CA SER A 205 16.87 -4.64 9.53
C SER A 205 16.64 -5.41 10.83
N GLY A 206 15.39 -5.73 11.16
CA GLY A 206 15.03 -6.26 12.47
C GLY A 206 15.11 -5.24 13.60
N GLN A 207 15.30 -3.95 13.31
CA GLN A 207 15.20 -2.86 14.28
C GLN A 207 13.75 -2.52 14.60
N CYS A 208 13.52 -1.92 15.76
CA CYS A 208 12.22 -1.53 16.25
C CYS A 208 11.90 -0.08 15.87
N ILE A 209 10.61 0.24 15.68
CA ILE A 209 10.13 1.63 15.76
C ILE A 209 10.45 2.10 17.18
N ASP A 210 11.24 3.17 17.24
CA ASP A 210 11.87 3.70 18.43
C ASP A 210 11.63 5.20 18.54
N VAL A 211 11.38 5.66 19.76
CA VAL A 211 11.22 7.09 20.04
C VAL A 211 12.56 7.60 20.57
N SER A 212 13.11 8.62 19.92
CA SER A 212 14.37 9.21 20.33
C SER A 212 14.34 9.68 21.79
N GLY A 213 15.19 9.06 22.60
CA GLY A 213 15.35 9.31 24.03
C GLY A 213 14.34 8.56 24.89
N SER A 214 14.77 8.14 26.08
CA SER A 214 14.04 7.19 26.94
C SER A 214 12.75 7.71 27.60
N ARG A 215 12.38 8.98 27.40
CA ARG A 215 11.19 9.59 28.00
C ARG A 215 9.99 9.66 27.06
N ALA A 216 10.20 9.51 25.74
CA ALA A 216 9.15 9.66 24.73
C ALA A 216 8.30 10.93 24.92
N ASN A 217 8.96 12.07 25.12
CA ASN A 217 8.28 13.34 25.32
C ASN A 217 7.56 13.78 24.04
N ARG A 218 6.58 14.67 24.19
CA ARG A 218 5.99 15.37 23.03
C ARG A 218 7.09 16.08 22.24
N GLY A 219 7.10 15.88 20.93
CA GLY A 219 8.12 16.37 20.00
C GLY A 219 9.31 15.43 19.82
N SER A 220 9.43 14.33 20.59
CA SER A 220 10.48 13.34 20.35
C SER A 220 10.32 12.74 18.95
N ASN A 221 11.43 12.70 18.20
CA ASN A 221 11.48 12.10 16.88
C ASN A 221 11.27 10.57 16.95
N VAL A 222 10.84 9.97 15.83
CA VAL A 222 10.68 8.52 15.72
C VAL A 222 11.62 7.98 14.64
N GLY A 223 12.35 6.92 14.97
CA GLY A 223 13.30 6.28 14.08
C GLY A 223 13.27 4.77 14.20
N SER A 224 14.18 4.12 13.48
CA SER A 224 14.53 2.73 13.70
C SER A 224 15.76 2.65 14.61
N TYR A 225 15.66 1.82 15.64
CA TYR A 225 16.76 1.57 16.55
C TYR A 225 16.79 0.11 17.01
N LYS A 226 17.91 -0.29 17.63
CA LYS A 226 18.04 -1.63 18.20
C LYS A 226 16.88 -1.88 19.16
N CYS A 227 16.20 -3.02 18.98
CA CYS A 227 15.16 -3.45 19.90
C CYS A 227 15.76 -3.72 21.28
N ASP A 228 15.43 -2.90 22.27
CA ASP A 228 15.96 -2.97 23.63
C ASP A 228 14.90 -3.34 24.68
N GLY A 229 13.63 -3.45 24.26
CA GLY A 229 12.53 -3.80 25.14
C GLY A 229 12.14 -2.65 26.08
N ALA A 230 12.53 -1.41 25.77
CA ALA A 230 12.12 -0.25 26.54
C ALA A 230 10.65 0.15 26.23
N PRO A 231 9.91 0.76 27.19
CA PRO A 231 8.52 1.17 26.96
C PRO A 231 8.32 2.22 25.85
N ASP A 232 9.36 2.95 25.48
CA ASP A 232 9.37 3.92 24.38
C ASP A 232 9.38 3.25 23.00
N GLN A 233 9.68 1.95 22.92
CA GLN A 233 9.58 1.15 21.70
C GLN A 233 8.30 0.30 21.60
N ARG A 234 7.34 0.49 22.53
CA ARG A 234 6.11 -0.31 22.55
C ARG A 234 4.87 0.55 22.38
N PHE A 235 4.01 0.11 21.47
CA PHE A 235 2.81 0.85 21.07
C PHE A 235 1.58 -0.05 21.13
N ARG A 236 0.43 0.53 21.48
CA ARG A 236 -0.89 -0.11 21.36
C ARG A 236 -1.79 0.68 20.44
N PHE A 237 -2.71 -0.01 19.77
CA PHE A 237 -3.79 0.65 19.06
C PHE A 237 -4.83 1.18 20.06
N ILE A 238 -5.23 2.44 19.87
CA ILE A 238 -6.37 3.07 20.54
C ILE A 238 -7.33 3.64 19.49
N TYR A 239 -8.62 3.72 19.82
CA TYR A 239 -9.68 4.12 18.88
C TYR A 239 -10.10 5.57 19.08
#